data_AF-Q03TC8-F1
#
_entry.id   AF-Q03TC8-F1
#
_cell.length_a   1.000
_cell.length_b   1.000
_cell.length_c   1.000
_cell.angle_alpha   90.00
_cell.angle_beta   90.00
_cell.angle_gamma   90.00
#
_symmetry.space_group_name_H-M   'P 1'
#
loop_
_entity.id
_entity.type
_entity.pdbx_description
1 polymer ?
#
loop_
_entity_poly.entity_id
_entity_poly.type
_entity_poly.pdbx_seq_one_letter_code
_entity_poly.pdbx_strand_id
1 'polypeptide(L)'
;MLTELPTTTPASSAVQNWLTHKYLLFTGEDRFEQFGRQAKITGKILNRQLVEQHHWQFDEANALYPDYHFLTQAMLATPTYLRLADPLYVRVKHNDPINQPSIHQLEDPHRWHHRLAAWQLALVDLPVGPLHVAFSRFTLDRLHRYLYQALATSSETTVADSPALMDQLHDYLQLVDPDTLRELPHNSRQILRAIRRQPRVPQFQINVLVRLRQLNRVIRHRGRGITRLAYNWWFTKLPIKPRTILYESFLGRNFSDSPKAIYNYLEKNYPGRFHHVWVMNPGVSETPAGRPNTKVVKRFGWRYMYYLATAKFQVINMRQPKWFIKRPGTKFLATWHGTPLKHLVFDMDNVASANPLYKSIFYQQSRQWDYLVTANQFSVDVFEHAFMYPTDQMLPSGYPRNDILSAPDKDEQAQQIKRKLGIPLDKKIILYAPTWRDDDYYGVGDYKFTLKLDIDRLKRELGDEYVLVLRTHYFITEHLDTTGFGDFVYNESSYDDISELYLIADVLITDYSSVFFDYAILKRPILYFVYDYEKYGSVLRGFYLNMETDLPGPLLKTNDDVLAALHDLPAVTQQYAAAYQRFSQRFNAWEDGHASQRVVNTFFADELHH
;
A
#
# COMPACT_ATOMS: atom_id res chain seq x y z
N MET A 1 -33.10 3.32 1.45
CA MET A 1 -34.52 2.98 1.28
C MET A 1 -34.57 1.93 0.19
N LEU A 2 -34.80 0.68 0.58
CA LEU A 2 -35.00 -0.45 -0.32
C LEU A 2 -36.44 -0.33 -0.83
N THR A 3 -36.61 0.16 -2.06
CA THR A 3 -37.89 0.14 -2.75
C THR A 3 -38.23 -1.31 -3.11
N GLU A 4 -39.47 -1.70 -2.85
CA GLU A 4 -40.04 -3.02 -3.10
C GLU A 4 -39.69 -3.54 -4.50
N LEU A 5 -39.28 -4.81 -4.55
CA LEU A 5 -38.90 -5.51 -5.77
C LEU A 5 -40.12 -5.65 -6.70
N PRO A 6 -39.97 -5.48 -8.03
CA PRO A 6 -41.07 -5.67 -8.95
C PRO A 6 -41.55 -7.14 -8.96
N THR A 7 -42.86 -7.30 -9.11
CA THR A 7 -43.59 -8.56 -9.12
C THR A 7 -43.01 -9.57 -10.10
N THR A 8 -42.75 -10.77 -9.58
CA THR A 8 -42.24 -11.95 -10.27
C THR A 8 -43.22 -12.46 -11.33
N THR A 9 -42.78 -12.60 -12.58
CA THR A 9 -43.50 -13.38 -13.59
C THR A 9 -42.88 -14.79 -13.65
N PRO A 10 -43.62 -15.88 -13.41
CA PRO A 10 -43.11 -17.24 -13.59
C PRO A 10 -42.86 -17.51 -15.08
N ALA A 11 -41.68 -18.07 -15.38
CA ALA A 11 -41.32 -18.44 -16.75
C ALA A 11 -42.22 -19.59 -17.25
N SER A 12 -42.72 -19.46 -18.49
CA SER A 12 -43.47 -20.52 -19.17
C SER A 12 -42.58 -21.75 -19.40
N SER A 13 -43.17 -22.94 -19.23
CA SER A 13 -42.52 -24.26 -19.25
C SER A 13 -41.93 -24.69 -20.60
N ALA A 14 -42.03 -23.87 -21.65
CA ALA A 14 -41.50 -24.19 -22.99
C ALA A 14 -40.04 -23.76 -23.20
N VAL A 15 -39.43 -23.04 -22.24
CA VAL A 15 -37.99 -22.74 -22.26
C VAL A 15 -37.36 -23.47 -21.08
N GLN A 16 -36.82 -24.68 -21.32
CA GLN A 16 -35.87 -25.29 -20.40
C GLN A 16 -34.65 -24.35 -20.30
N ASN A 17 -34.74 -23.41 -19.36
CA ASN A 17 -33.64 -22.51 -19.07
C ASN A 17 -32.62 -23.34 -18.30
N TRP A 18 -31.42 -23.47 -18.86
CA TRP A 18 -30.20 -24.08 -18.33
C TRP A 18 -29.70 -23.39 -17.04
N LEU A 19 -30.52 -22.54 -16.45
CA LEU A 19 -30.27 -21.73 -15.27
C LEU A 19 -31.48 -21.90 -14.33
N THR A 20 -31.38 -22.81 -13.37
CA THR A 20 -32.23 -22.86 -12.17
C THR A 20 -31.97 -21.69 -11.20
N HIS A 21 -31.20 -20.70 -11.64
CA HIS A 21 -30.69 -19.59 -10.84
C HIS A 21 -31.64 -18.41 -10.89
N LYS A 22 -31.74 -17.66 -9.78
CA LYS A 22 -32.45 -16.38 -9.74
C LYS A 22 -31.79 -15.39 -10.71
N TYR A 23 -32.59 -14.61 -11.43
CA TYR A 23 -32.11 -13.65 -12.41
C TYR A 23 -32.89 -12.33 -12.39
N LEU A 24 -32.28 -11.30 -12.96
CA LEU A 24 -32.88 -10.01 -13.29
C LEU A 24 -32.99 -9.89 -14.82
N LEU A 25 -34.14 -9.44 -15.30
CA LEU A 25 -34.42 -9.21 -16.73
C LEU A 25 -34.22 -7.72 -17.06
N PHE A 26 -33.41 -7.44 -18.08
CA PHE A 26 -33.19 -6.08 -18.58
C PHE A 26 -33.78 -5.92 -19.98
N THR A 27 -34.53 -4.84 -20.18
CA THR A 27 -35.26 -4.54 -21.41
C THR A 27 -35.12 -3.06 -21.78
N GLY A 28 -35.40 -2.70 -23.03
CA GLY A 28 -35.57 -1.29 -23.43
C GLY A 28 -34.39 -0.39 -23.04
N GLU A 29 -34.69 0.65 -22.25
CA GLU A 29 -33.73 1.70 -21.84
C GLU A 29 -32.76 1.28 -20.72
N ASP A 30 -33.10 0.25 -19.95
CA ASP A 30 -32.32 -0.13 -18.75
C ASP A 30 -31.12 -1.01 -19.10
N ARG A 31 -30.98 -1.38 -20.37
CA ARG A 31 -30.01 -2.38 -20.84
C ARG A 31 -28.55 -1.98 -20.59
N PHE A 32 -28.25 -0.69 -20.42
CA PHE A 32 -26.90 -0.22 -20.10
C PHE A 32 -26.67 0.13 -18.62
N GLU A 33 -27.69 0.10 -17.76
CA GLU A 33 -27.57 0.55 -16.36
C GLU A 33 -26.59 -0.27 -15.54
N GLN A 34 -26.51 -1.57 -15.80
CA GLN A 34 -25.66 -2.50 -15.05
C GLN A 34 -24.19 -2.45 -15.44
N PHE A 35 -23.85 -1.75 -16.51
CA PHE A 35 -22.46 -1.62 -16.93
C PHE A 35 -21.76 -0.55 -16.09
N GLY A 36 -20.61 -0.92 -15.51
CA GLY A 36 -19.81 -0.01 -14.70
C GLY A 36 -19.11 1.07 -15.53
N ARG A 37 -17.78 1.16 -15.41
CA ARG A 37 -17.00 2.21 -16.09
C ARG A 37 -16.98 2.07 -17.62
N GLN A 38 -17.17 0.87 -18.15
CA GLN A 38 -17.04 0.52 -19.56
C GLN A 38 -18.06 -0.56 -19.94
N ALA A 39 -18.49 -0.56 -21.19
CA ALA A 39 -19.23 -1.66 -21.80
C ALA A 39 -18.21 -2.76 -22.17
N LYS A 40 -18.35 -3.97 -21.63
CA LYS A 40 -17.44 -5.10 -21.88
C LYS A 40 -18.20 -6.39 -22.09
N ILE A 41 -17.74 -7.20 -23.05
CA ILE A 41 -18.28 -8.53 -23.30
C ILE A 41 -17.72 -9.58 -22.33
N THR A 42 -16.50 -9.39 -21.82
CA THR A 42 -15.82 -10.36 -20.95
C THR A 42 -16.68 -10.77 -19.76
N GLY A 43 -16.87 -12.08 -19.57
CA GLY A 43 -17.69 -12.67 -18.51
C GLY A 43 -19.19 -12.70 -18.83
N LYS A 44 -19.59 -12.46 -20.08
CA LYS A 44 -20.96 -12.64 -20.59
C LYS A 44 -21.03 -13.86 -21.48
N ILE A 45 -22.20 -14.48 -21.51
CA ILE A 45 -22.50 -15.63 -22.35
C ILE A 45 -23.45 -15.15 -23.45
N LEU A 46 -23.11 -15.45 -24.71
CA LEU A 46 -23.95 -15.16 -25.87
C LEU A 46 -24.25 -16.46 -26.62
N ASN A 47 -25.42 -16.52 -27.25
CA ASN A 47 -25.74 -17.62 -28.14
C ASN A 47 -24.84 -17.55 -29.38
N ARG A 48 -24.02 -18.59 -29.57
CA ARG A 48 -23.11 -18.73 -30.72
C ARG A 48 -23.82 -18.58 -32.07
N GLN A 49 -25.04 -19.13 -32.21
CA GLN A 49 -25.78 -19.09 -33.48
C GLN A 49 -26.11 -17.65 -33.89
N LEU A 50 -26.43 -16.76 -32.93
CA LEU A 50 -26.67 -15.35 -33.22
C LEU A 50 -25.41 -14.66 -33.75
N VAL A 51 -24.26 -14.96 -33.15
CA VAL A 51 -22.97 -14.40 -33.59
C VAL A 51 -22.64 -14.85 -35.02
N GLU A 52 -22.83 -16.13 -35.33
CA GLU A 52 -22.56 -16.69 -36.65
C GLU A 52 -23.54 -16.18 -37.71
N GLN A 53 -24.85 -16.13 -37.40
CA GLN A 53 -25.90 -15.69 -38.33
C GLN A 53 -25.76 -14.22 -38.73
N HIS A 54 -25.38 -13.36 -37.79
CA HIS A 54 -25.22 -11.93 -38.03
C HIS A 54 -23.78 -11.53 -38.36
N HIS A 55 -22.86 -12.50 -38.43
CA HIS A 55 -21.42 -12.28 -38.70
C HIS A 55 -20.80 -11.19 -37.82
N TRP A 56 -21.15 -11.14 -36.54
CA TRP A 56 -20.63 -10.11 -35.64
C TRP A 56 -19.14 -10.31 -35.36
N GLN A 57 -18.38 -9.23 -35.48
CA GLN A 57 -16.95 -9.18 -35.24
C GLN A 57 -16.61 -8.05 -34.27
N PHE A 58 -15.47 -8.17 -33.59
CA PHE A 58 -14.93 -7.09 -32.78
C PHE A 58 -14.28 -6.04 -33.68
N ASP A 59 -14.28 -4.78 -33.26
CA ASP A 59 -13.57 -3.70 -33.97
C ASP A 59 -12.05 -3.88 -33.81
N GLU A 60 -11.42 -4.51 -34.79
CA GLU A 60 -9.97 -4.75 -34.81
C GLU A 60 -9.16 -3.46 -34.99
N ALA A 61 -9.75 -2.40 -35.55
CA ALA A 61 -9.09 -1.11 -35.70
C ALA A 61 -8.98 -0.33 -34.38
N ASN A 62 -9.73 -0.73 -33.35
CA ASN A 62 -9.77 -0.08 -32.05
C ASN A 62 -9.54 -1.05 -30.89
N ALA A 63 -8.30 -1.53 -30.77
CA ALA A 63 -7.89 -2.47 -29.74
C ALA A 63 -8.21 -2.04 -28.29
N LEU A 64 -8.38 -0.73 -28.02
CA LEU A 64 -8.68 -0.22 -26.67
C LEU A 64 -10.16 -0.38 -26.26
N TYR A 65 -11.07 -0.36 -27.24
CA TYR A 65 -12.52 -0.37 -27.03
C TYR A 65 -13.28 -1.23 -28.06
N PRO A 66 -12.85 -2.48 -28.30
CA PRO A 66 -13.42 -3.31 -29.36
C PRO A 66 -14.88 -3.75 -29.08
N ASP A 67 -15.29 -3.71 -27.80
CA ASP A 67 -16.57 -4.27 -27.36
C ASP A 67 -17.81 -3.46 -27.74
N TYR A 68 -17.70 -2.15 -27.97
CA TYR A 68 -18.88 -1.25 -28.00
C TYR A 68 -19.80 -1.54 -29.19
N HIS A 69 -19.25 -1.61 -30.39
CA HIS A 69 -20.02 -1.90 -31.60
C HIS A 69 -20.63 -3.30 -31.51
N PHE A 70 -19.81 -4.32 -31.22
CA PHE A 70 -20.29 -5.70 -31.01
C PHE A 70 -21.44 -5.78 -29.99
N LEU A 71 -21.31 -5.14 -28.83
CA LEU A 71 -22.34 -5.15 -27.79
C LEU A 71 -23.64 -4.48 -28.25
N THR A 72 -23.54 -3.36 -28.94
CA THR A 72 -24.74 -2.64 -29.44
C THR A 72 -25.45 -3.43 -30.53
N GLN A 73 -24.72 -4.11 -31.43
CA GLN A 73 -25.29 -5.01 -32.42
C GLN A 73 -25.97 -6.22 -31.78
N ALA A 74 -25.31 -6.85 -30.80
CA ALA A 74 -25.90 -7.96 -30.05
C ALA A 74 -27.17 -7.55 -29.29
N MET A 75 -27.19 -6.35 -28.69
CA MET A 75 -28.37 -5.80 -28.04
C MET A 75 -29.44 -5.36 -29.05
N LEU A 76 -29.09 -4.99 -30.27
CA LEU A 76 -30.08 -4.64 -31.28
C LEU A 76 -30.86 -5.88 -31.72
N ALA A 77 -30.18 -7.02 -31.90
CA ALA A 77 -30.78 -8.28 -32.31
C ALA A 77 -31.50 -9.05 -31.18
N THR A 78 -31.38 -8.59 -29.93
CA THR A 78 -32.02 -9.23 -28.77
C THR A 78 -32.90 -8.24 -28.02
N PRO A 79 -34.20 -8.53 -27.77
CA PRO A 79 -35.07 -7.57 -27.08
C PRO A 79 -34.68 -7.41 -25.60
N THR A 80 -34.08 -8.43 -25.01
CA THR A 80 -33.79 -8.52 -23.57
C THR A 80 -32.52 -9.31 -23.27
N TYR A 81 -31.90 -9.11 -22.10
CA TYR A 81 -30.89 -10.02 -21.56
C TYR A 81 -31.12 -10.31 -20.06
N LEU A 82 -30.54 -11.41 -19.60
CA LEU A 82 -30.62 -11.88 -18.21
C LEU A 82 -29.30 -11.63 -17.48
N ARG A 83 -29.39 -11.24 -16.20
CA ARG A 83 -28.26 -11.21 -15.26
C ARG A 83 -28.57 -12.11 -14.08
N LEU A 84 -27.67 -13.03 -13.73
CA LEU A 84 -27.82 -13.84 -12.53
C LEU A 84 -27.79 -12.95 -11.26
N ALA A 85 -28.71 -13.22 -10.34
CA ALA A 85 -28.80 -12.50 -9.06
C ALA A 85 -27.59 -12.83 -8.17
N ASP A 86 -27.18 -14.10 -8.16
CA ASP A 86 -26.03 -14.59 -7.41
C ASP A 86 -24.82 -14.76 -8.36
N PRO A 87 -23.67 -14.12 -8.07
CA PRO A 87 -22.48 -14.27 -8.90
C PRO A 87 -21.85 -15.65 -8.69
N LEU A 88 -21.83 -16.47 -9.75
CA LEU A 88 -21.16 -17.79 -9.73
C LEU A 88 -19.64 -17.71 -9.94
N TYR A 89 -19.16 -16.61 -10.49
CA TYR A 89 -17.75 -16.35 -10.75
C TYR A 89 -17.39 -14.92 -10.36
N VAL A 90 -16.27 -14.77 -9.66
CA VAL A 90 -15.75 -13.46 -9.27
C VAL A 90 -14.52 -13.16 -10.11
N ARG A 91 -14.65 -12.20 -11.03
CA ARG A 91 -13.49 -11.66 -11.75
C ARG A 91 -12.74 -10.67 -10.87
N VAL A 92 -11.51 -11.00 -10.52
CA VAL A 92 -10.60 -10.09 -9.82
C VAL A 92 -10.09 -9.01 -10.77
N LYS A 93 -9.88 -7.79 -10.27
CA LYS A 93 -9.26 -6.72 -11.08
C LYS A 93 -7.77 -7.01 -11.21
N HIS A 94 -7.26 -6.97 -12.44
CA HIS A 94 -5.83 -7.05 -12.70
C HIS A 94 -5.07 -5.98 -11.92
N ASN A 95 -4.07 -6.39 -11.14
CA ASN A 95 -3.39 -5.52 -10.17
C ASN A 95 -1.93 -5.24 -10.54
N ASP A 96 -1.43 -5.74 -11.68
CA ASP A 96 -0.09 -5.50 -12.20
C ASP A 96 -0.11 -4.70 -13.51
N PRO A 97 -0.32 -3.38 -13.44
CA PRO A 97 -0.29 -2.51 -14.60
C PRO A 97 1.13 -2.22 -15.13
N ILE A 98 2.19 -2.73 -14.50
CA ILE A 98 3.58 -2.41 -14.88
C ILE A 98 4.14 -3.53 -15.76
N ASN A 99 4.10 -4.79 -15.32
CA ASN A 99 4.66 -5.91 -16.07
C ASN A 99 3.68 -6.49 -17.08
N GLN A 100 2.39 -6.56 -16.72
CA GLN A 100 1.36 -7.22 -17.53
C GLN A 100 0.11 -6.34 -17.64
N PRO A 101 0.20 -5.10 -18.13
CA PRO A 101 -0.96 -4.21 -18.18
C PRO A 101 -2.10 -4.84 -18.99
N SER A 102 -3.31 -4.83 -18.43
CA SER A 102 -4.50 -5.05 -19.25
C SER A 102 -4.63 -3.94 -20.29
N ILE A 103 -5.34 -4.21 -21.39
CA ILE A 103 -5.60 -3.23 -22.48
C ILE A 103 -6.01 -1.85 -21.95
N HIS A 104 -6.83 -1.80 -20.89
CA HIS A 104 -7.30 -0.53 -20.33
C HIS A 104 -6.32 0.17 -19.37
N GLN A 105 -5.29 -0.53 -18.92
CA GLN A 105 -4.20 0.01 -18.12
C GLN A 105 -3.06 0.56 -18.97
N LEU A 106 -3.01 0.21 -20.26
CA LEU A 106 -2.05 0.81 -21.19
C LEU A 106 -2.18 2.34 -21.16
N GLU A 107 -1.06 3.04 -21.24
CA GLU A 107 -1.06 4.47 -21.47
C GLU A 107 -1.16 4.72 -22.97
N ASP A 108 -2.06 5.61 -23.37
CA ASP A 108 -2.26 5.95 -24.78
C ASP A 108 -2.65 7.43 -24.86
N PRO A 109 -1.88 8.28 -25.57
CA PRO A 109 -2.15 9.72 -25.66
C PRO A 109 -3.44 10.03 -26.44
N HIS A 110 -3.89 9.14 -27.33
CA HIS A 110 -5.09 9.26 -28.14
C HIS A 110 -6.28 8.47 -27.57
N ARG A 111 -6.21 8.03 -26.31
CA ARG A 111 -7.25 7.24 -25.63
C ARG A 111 -8.66 7.83 -25.73
N TRP A 112 -8.79 9.15 -25.78
CA TRP A 112 -10.08 9.82 -25.97
C TRP A 112 -10.59 9.72 -27.40
N HIS A 113 -9.71 9.81 -28.40
CA HIS A 113 -10.07 9.60 -29.80
C HIS A 113 -10.58 8.18 -30.03
N HIS A 114 -9.86 7.18 -29.52
CA HIS A 114 -10.29 5.78 -29.57
C HIS A 114 -11.64 5.55 -28.88
N ARG A 115 -11.87 6.21 -27.74
CA ARG A 115 -13.15 6.07 -27.01
C ARG A 115 -14.32 6.68 -27.78
N LEU A 116 -14.13 7.90 -28.31
CA LEU A 116 -15.16 8.58 -29.08
C LEU A 116 -15.45 7.83 -30.39
N ALA A 117 -14.42 7.31 -31.06
CA ALA A 117 -14.58 6.51 -32.28
C ALA A 117 -15.43 5.27 -32.02
N ALA A 118 -15.16 4.52 -30.94
CA ALA A 118 -15.96 3.35 -30.56
C ALA A 118 -17.43 3.71 -30.27
N TRP A 119 -17.67 4.87 -29.64
CA TRP A 119 -19.04 5.34 -29.39
C TRP A 119 -19.75 5.81 -30.66
N GLN A 120 -19.04 6.50 -31.56
CA GLN A 120 -19.56 6.93 -32.84
C GLN A 120 -19.94 5.74 -33.71
N LEU A 121 -19.02 4.78 -33.86
CA LEU A 121 -19.25 3.55 -34.62
C LEU A 121 -20.50 2.82 -34.12
N ALA A 122 -20.66 2.69 -32.80
CA ALA A 122 -21.83 2.08 -32.19
C ALA A 122 -23.12 2.91 -32.40
N LEU A 123 -23.06 4.25 -32.33
CA LEU A 123 -24.24 5.11 -32.53
C LEU A 123 -24.70 5.20 -33.99
N VAL A 124 -23.78 5.14 -34.96
CA VAL A 124 -24.12 5.20 -36.39
C VAL A 124 -25.04 4.06 -36.80
N ASP A 125 -24.79 2.86 -36.28
CA ASP A 125 -25.56 1.66 -36.64
C ASP A 125 -26.76 1.41 -35.71
N LEU A 126 -26.98 2.26 -34.70
CA LEU A 126 -28.12 2.15 -33.80
C LEU A 126 -29.30 2.98 -34.32
N PRO A 127 -30.44 2.35 -34.67
CA PRO A 127 -31.62 3.08 -35.10
C PRO A 127 -32.20 3.91 -33.95
N VAL A 128 -32.81 5.06 -34.29
CA VAL A 128 -33.49 5.92 -33.32
C VAL A 128 -34.58 5.12 -32.60
N GLY A 129 -34.46 5.02 -31.28
CA GLY A 129 -35.34 4.22 -30.43
C GLY A 129 -34.76 4.00 -29.03
N PRO A 130 -35.39 3.16 -28.20
CA PRO A 130 -35.04 3.01 -26.79
C PRO A 130 -33.57 2.62 -26.54
N LEU A 131 -32.98 1.78 -27.41
CA LEU A 131 -31.58 1.36 -27.27
C LEU A 131 -30.61 2.50 -27.57
N HIS A 132 -30.91 3.33 -28.57
CA HIS A 132 -30.12 4.51 -28.93
C HIS A 132 -30.14 5.56 -27.81
N VAL A 133 -31.31 5.80 -27.20
CA VAL A 133 -31.45 6.66 -26.01
C VAL A 133 -30.65 6.09 -24.83
N ALA A 134 -30.77 4.79 -24.56
CA ALA A 134 -30.03 4.12 -23.47
C ALA A 134 -28.52 4.23 -23.64
N PHE A 135 -28.02 4.00 -24.86
CA PHE A 135 -26.60 4.07 -25.16
C PHE A 135 -26.10 5.52 -25.11
N SER A 136 -26.86 6.48 -25.64
CA SER A 136 -26.62 7.92 -25.53
C SER A 136 -26.48 8.37 -24.08
N ARG A 137 -27.42 7.97 -23.21
CA ARG A 137 -27.37 8.21 -21.76
C ARG A 137 -26.12 7.59 -21.14
N PHE A 138 -25.82 6.34 -21.49
CA PHE A 138 -24.65 5.62 -21.00
C PHE A 138 -23.35 6.38 -21.32
N THR A 139 -23.09 6.69 -22.59
CA THR A 139 -21.84 7.33 -23.05
C THR A 139 -21.70 8.76 -22.54
N LEU A 140 -22.78 9.56 -22.52
CA LEU A 140 -22.78 10.92 -21.99
C LEU A 140 -22.42 10.99 -20.51
N ASP A 141 -22.96 10.09 -19.68
CA ASP A 141 -22.61 10.06 -18.27
C ASP A 141 -21.12 9.69 -18.06
N ARG A 142 -20.54 8.82 -18.90
CA ARG A 142 -19.09 8.52 -18.86
C ARG A 142 -18.24 9.68 -19.35
N LEU A 143 -18.70 10.41 -20.36
CA LEU A 143 -18.08 11.66 -20.81
C LEU A 143 -18.06 12.66 -19.65
N HIS A 144 -19.19 12.85 -18.95
CA HIS A 144 -19.30 13.70 -17.76
C HIS A 144 -18.30 13.28 -16.65
N ARG A 145 -18.27 11.99 -16.33
CA ARG A 145 -17.45 11.46 -15.22
C ARG A 145 -15.95 11.50 -15.54
N TYR A 146 -15.54 11.07 -16.73
CA TYR A 146 -14.13 10.83 -17.02
C TYR A 146 -13.45 11.95 -17.83
N LEU A 147 -14.09 12.56 -18.82
CA LEU A 147 -13.45 13.60 -19.64
C LEU A 147 -13.19 14.84 -18.81
N TYR A 148 -14.19 15.27 -18.06
CA TYR A 148 -14.05 16.42 -17.19
C TYR A 148 -13.16 16.14 -15.98
N GLN A 149 -13.00 14.86 -15.59
CA GLN A 149 -11.99 14.51 -14.60
C GLN A 149 -10.60 14.65 -15.20
N ALA A 150 -10.37 14.12 -16.40
CA ALA A 150 -9.11 14.28 -17.13
C ALA A 150 -8.77 15.77 -17.30
N LEU A 151 -9.68 16.58 -17.86
CA LEU A 151 -9.56 18.04 -17.98
C LEU A 151 -9.20 18.75 -16.67
N ALA A 152 -9.67 18.24 -15.53
CA ALA A 152 -9.45 18.87 -14.23
C ALA A 152 -8.16 18.42 -13.52
N THR A 153 -7.59 17.29 -13.93
CA THR A 153 -6.42 16.68 -13.27
C THR A 153 -5.16 16.67 -14.11
N SER A 154 -5.28 16.96 -15.40
CA SER A 154 -4.20 16.87 -16.35
C SER A 154 -3.44 18.21 -16.44
N SER A 155 -2.15 18.17 -16.76
CA SER A 155 -1.41 19.38 -17.16
C SER A 155 -2.07 19.99 -18.40
N GLU A 156 -1.77 21.27 -18.70
CA GLU A 156 -2.41 22.05 -19.78
C GLU A 156 -2.55 21.26 -21.10
N THR A 157 -1.63 20.35 -21.40
CA THR A 157 -1.51 19.58 -22.65
C THR A 157 -2.42 18.36 -22.86
N THR A 158 -3.18 17.85 -21.87
CA THR A 158 -3.76 16.48 -22.00
C THR A 158 -5.22 16.40 -22.42
N VAL A 159 -5.96 17.51 -22.39
CA VAL A 159 -7.31 17.60 -22.98
C VAL A 159 -7.61 18.99 -23.59
N ALA A 160 -6.68 19.94 -23.46
CA ALA A 160 -6.69 21.18 -24.23
C ALA A 160 -5.40 21.25 -25.03
N ASP A 161 -5.47 20.86 -26.31
CA ASP A 161 -4.61 21.26 -27.44
C ASP A 161 -4.64 20.23 -28.59
N SER A 162 -5.85 19.87 -29.07
CA SER A 162 -5.98 19.35 -30.44
C SER A 162 -7.35 19.70 -31.00
N PRO A 163 -7.44 20.57 -32.04
CA PRO A 163 -8.67 20.85 -32.76
C PRO A 163 -9.45 19.56 -33.14
N ALA A 164 -8.72 18.51 -33.53
CA ALA A 164 -9.30 17.23 -33.95
C ALA A 164 -10.17 16.55 -32.88
N LEU A 165 -9.86 16.71 -31.58
CA LEU A 165 -10.69 16.12 -30.51
C LEU A 165 -12.02 16.85 -30.38
N MET A 166 -12.05 18.16 -30.63
CA MET A 166 -13.28 18.96 -30.57
C MET A 166 -14.17 18.70 -31.77
N ASP A 167 -13.58 18.53 -32.95
CA ASP A 167 -14.30 18.11 -34.16
C ASP A 167 -14.93 16.73 -33.94
N GLN A 168 -14.14 15.76 -33.47
CA GLN A 168 -14.67 14.42 -33.18
C GLN A 168 -15.76 14.43 -32.10
N LEU A 169 -15.62 15.26 -31.07
CA LEU A 169 -16.64 15.40 -30.03
C LEU A 169 -17.91 16.07 -30.58
N HIS A 170 -17.78 17.04 -31.48
CA HIS A 170 -18.91 17.66 -32.17
C HIS A 170 -19.69 16.62 -32.99
N ASP A 171 -18.99 15.83 -33.81
CA ASP A 171 -19.59 14.78 -34.65
C ASP A 171 -20.29 13.73 -33.81
N TYR A 172 -19.63 13.25 -32.75
CA TYR A 172 -20.24 12.35 -31.76
C TYR A 172 -21.53 12.93 -31.17
N LEU A 173 -21.53 14.22 -30.79
CA LEU A 173 -22.70 14.86 -30.20
C LEU A 173 -23.87 15.04 -31.18
N GLN A 174 -23.64 15.00 -32.50
CA GLN A 174 -24.73 14.98 -33.49
C GLN A 174 -25.47 13.65 -33.49
N LEU A 175 -24.75 12.54 -33.25
CA LEU A 175 -25.32 11.19 -33.22
C LEU A 175 -26.09 10.89 -31.93
N VAL A 176 -25.78 11.61 -30.84
CA VAL A 176 -26.40 11.42 -29.52
C VAL A 176 -27.81 12.00 -29.47
N ASP A 177 -28.71 11.27 -28.82
CA ASP A 177 -30.08 11.73 -28.56
C ASP A 177 -30.08 13.07 -27.78
N PRO A 178 -30.71 14.15 -28.31
CA PRO A 178 -30.68 15.47 -27.68
C PRO A 178 -31.28 15.54 -26.28
N ASP A 179 -32.25 14.69 -25.95
CA ASP A 179 -32.97 14.76 -24.69
C ASP A 179 -32.15 14.18 -23.54
N THR A 180 -31.28 13.21 -23.82
CA THR A 180 -30.34 12.66 -22.83
C THR A 180 -29.37 13.71 -22.27
N LEU A 181 -29.07 14.79 -23.01
CA LEU A 181 -28.25 15.91 -22.50
C LEU A 181 -28.93 16.64 -21.33
N ARG A 182 -30.26 16.60 -21.22
CA ARG A 182 -31.03 17.26 -20.14
C ARG A 182 -30.82 16.57 -18.80
N GLU A 183 -30.38 15.31 -18.78
CA GLU A 183 -30.12 14.55 -17.56
C GLU A 183 -28.77 14.91 -16.92
N LEU A 184 -27.84 15.48 -17.69
CA LEU A 184 -26.51 15.85 -17.20
C LEU A 184 -26.54 17.07 -16.26
N PRO A 185 -25.57 17.19 -15.34
CA PRO A 185 -25.41 18.39 -14.51
C PRO A 185 -25.27 19.68 -15.34
N HIS A 186 -25.81 20.78 -14.83
CA HIS A 186 -25.98 22.06 -15.55
C HIS A 186 -24.73 22.51 -16.32
N ASN A 187 -23.56 22.52 -15.67
CA ASN A 187 -22.32 23.01 -16.29
C ASN A 187 -21.83 22.10 -17.42
N SER A 188 -21.91 20.78 -17.26
CA SER A 188 -21.54 19.85 -18.34
C SER A 188 -22.52 19.92 -19.50
N ARG A 189 -23.81 20.07 -19.21
CA ARG A 189 -24.85 20.27 -20.22
C ARG A 189 -24.58 21.52 -21.06
N GLN A 190 -24.22 22.65 -20.45
CA GLN A 190 -23.89 23.88 -21.20
C GLN A 190 -22.68 23.70 -22.12
N ILE A 191 -21.61 23.07 -21.61
CA ILE A 191 -20.39 22.82 -22.40
C ILE A 191 -20.70 21.93 -23.60
N LEU A 192 -21.38 20.79 -23.40
CA LEU A 192 -21.68 19.88 -24.50
C LEU A 192 -22.65 20.50 -25.51
N ARG A 193 -23.60 21.33 -25.07
CA ARG A 193 -24.46 22.09 -26.00
C ARG A 193 -23.68 23.11 -26.83
N ALA A 194 -22.66 23.77 -26.24
CA ALA A 194 -21.81 24.67 -26.97
C ALA A 194 -20.99 23.92 -28.04
N ILE A 195 -20.36 22.80 -27.67
CA ILE A 195 -19.57 21.97 -28.59
C ILE A 195 -20.46 21.36 -29.69
N ARG A 196 -21.67 20.91 -29.36
CA ARG A 196 -22.64 20.40 -30.35
C ARG A 196 -23.07 21.49 -31.35
N ARG A 197 -23.06 22.77 -30.97
CA ARG A 197 -23.37 23.87 -31.90
C ARG A 197 -22.18 24.22 -32.78
N GLN A 198 -20.97 24.26 -32.20
CA GLN A 198 -19.74 24.58 -32.91
C GLN A 198 -18.57 23.80 -32.28
N PRO A 199 -17.66 23.21 -33.08
CA PRO A 199 -16.50 22.46 -32.59
C PRO A 199 -15.42 23.40 -32.01
N ARG A 200 -15.74 24.05 -30.89
CA ARG A 200 -14.84 25.01 -30.21
C ARG A 200 -14.75 24.68 -28.73
N VAL A 201 -13.57 24.87 -28.16
CA VAL A 201 -13.30 24.69 -26.73
C VAL A 201 -13.93 25.85 -25.93
N PRO A 202 -14.92 25.62 -25.05
CA PRO A 202 -15.44 26.67 -24.18
C PRO A 202 -14.49 26.88 -22.98
N GLN A 203 -13.32 27.45 -23.24
CA GLN A 203 -12.19 27.53 -22.30
C GLN A 203 -12.58 28.14 -20.95
N PHE A 204 -13.38 29.21 -20.96
CA PHE A 204 -13.84 29.87 -19.74
C PHE A 204 -14.67 28.93 -18.84
N GLN A 205 -15.64 28.23 -19.42
CA GLN A 205 -16.54 27.32 -18.69
C GLN A 205 -15.78 26.09 -18.15
N ILE A 206 -14.84 25.58 -18.95
CA ILE A 206 -13.93 24.50 -18.54
C ILE A 206 -13.07 24.97 -17.37
N ASN A 207 -12.43 26.14 -17.46
CA ASN A 207 -11.58 26.69 -16.40
C ASN A 207 -12.35 26.89 -15.08
N VAL A 208 -13.59 27.40 -15.13
CA VAL A 208 -14.45 27.55 -13.95
C VAL A 208 -14.73 26.18 -13.30
N LEU A 209 -15.09 25.17 -14.11
CA LEU A 209 -15.34 23.82 -13.61
C LEU A 209 -14.11 23.18 -12.97
N VAL A 210 -12.95 23.31 -13.61
CA VAL A 210 -11.68 22.79 -13.11
C VAL A 210 -11.36 23.43 -11.76
N ARG A 211 -11.47 24.77 -11.65
CA ARG A 211 -11.25 25.51 -10.39
C ARG A 211 -12.22 25.09 -9.28
N LEU A 212 -13.52 24.96 -9.57
CA LEU A 212 -14.53 24.50 -8.61
C LEU A 212 -14.26 23.08 -8.10
N ARG A 213 -13.83 22.16 -8.98
CA ARG A 213 -13.47 20.79 -8.59
C ARG A 213 -12.19 20.75 -7.75
N GLN A 214 -11.18 21.54 -8.12
CA GLN A 214 -9.96 21.68 -7.32
C GLN A 214 -10.28 22.23 -5.92
N LEU A 215 -11.15 23.25 -5.82
CA LEU A 215 -11.62 23.81 -4.55
C LEU A 215 -12.39 22.78 -3.71
N ASN A 216 -13.34 22.04 -4.31
CA ASN A 216 -14.08 20.98 -3.63
C ASN A 216 -13.18 19.85 -3.10
N ARG A 217 -12.10 19.53 -3.82
CA ARG A 217 -11.11 18.54 -3.37
C ARG A 217 -10.36 19.04 -2.12
N VAL A 218 -10.06 20.32 -2.05
CA VAL A 218 -9.40 20.95 -0.90
C VAL A 218 -10.31 20.96 0.33
N ILE A 219 -11.58 21.32 0.14
CA ILE A 219 -12.59 21.40 1.21
C ILE A 219 -12.90 20.01 1.81
N ARG A 220 -13.05 18.97 0.97
CA ARG A 220 -13.42 17.62 1.42
C ARG A 220 -12.33 16.89 2.22
N HIS A 221 -11.07 17.33 2.20
CA HIS A 221 -9.95 16.66 2.86
C HIS A 221 -9.62 17.18 4.29
N ARG A 222 -10.61 17.64 5.06
CA ARG A 222 -10.48 18.02 6.49
C ARG A 222 -9.22 18.88 6.76
N GLY A 223 -9.00 19.94 5.97
CA GLY A 223 -7.89 20.89 6.13
C GLY A 223 -6.52 20.46 5.56
N ARG A 224 -6.26 19.17 5.33
CA ARG A 224 -4.99 18.68 4.74
C ARG A 224 -4.82 19.05 3.27
N GLY A 225 -5.90 19.44 2.59
CA GLY A 225 -5.86 19.90 1.20
C GLY A 225 -5.09 21.21 1.03
N ILE A 226 -5.20 22.13 2.00
CA ILE A 226 -4.62 23.48 1.91
C ILE A 226 -3.09 23.41 2.06
N THR A 227 -2.59 22.71 3.08
CA THR A 227 -1.14 22.54 3.28
C THR A 227 -0.49 21.82 2.10
N ARG A 228 -1.19 20.87 1.49
CA ARG A 228 -0.73 20.18 0.27
C ARG A 228 -0.72 21.10 -0.96
N LEU A 229 -1.72 21.97 -1.13
CA LEU A 229 -1.67 22.97 -2.21
C LEU A 229 -0.48 23.91 -2.03
N ALA A 230 -0.26 24.38 -0.81
CA ALA A 230 0.87 25.24 -0.48
C ALA A 230 2.22 24.56 -0.75
N TYR A 231 2.35 23.26 -0.48
CA TYR A 231 3.53 22.47 -0.87
C TYR A 231 3.81 22.62 -2.37
N ASN A 232 2.83 22.34 -3.22
CA ASN A 232 2.99 22.38 -4.68
C ASN A 232 3.15 23.79 -5.25
N TRP A 233 2.48 24.79 -4.68
CA TRP A 233 2.41 26.14 -5.26
C TRP A 233 3.49 27.08 -4.75
N TRP A 234 3.90 26.94 -3.50
CA TRP A 234 4.77 27.90 -2.82
C TRP A 234 6.06 27.25 -2.31
N PHE A 235 5.97 26.20 -1.49
CA PHE A 235 7.16 25.68 -0.81
C PHE A 235 8.16 25.03 -1.76
N THR A 236 7.71 24.34 -2.80
CA THR A 236 8.58 23.76 -3.85
C THR A 236 9.37 24.80 -4.64
N LYS A 237 8.92 26.06 -4.64
CA LYS A 237 9.61 27.19 -5.31
C LYS A 237 10.66 27.87 -4.44
N LEU A 238 10.72 27.56 -3.15
CA LEU A 238 11.72 28.11 -2.24
C LEU A 238 13.10 27.46 -2.46
N PRO A 239 14.22 28.12 -2.09
CA PRO A 239 15.54 27.52 -2.24
C PRO A 239 15.69 26.24 -1.40
N ILE A 240 16.43 25.26 -1.95
CA ILE A 240 16.83 24.06 -1.21
C ILE A 240 17.82 24.47 -0.12
N LYS A 241 17.66 23.92 1.09
CA LYS A 241 18.55 24.11 2.22
C LYS A 241 19.60 22.99 2.23
N PRO A 242 20.85 23.26 1.82
CA PRO A 242 21.85 22.23 1.53
C PRO A 242 22.17 21.35 2.74
N ARG A 243 22.21 21.91 3.95
CA ARG A 243 22.55 21.19 5.19
C ARG A 243 21.35 20.70 6.00
N THR A 244 20.15 20.67 5.44
CA THR A 244 18.94 20.25 6.18
C THR A 244 18.54 18.82 5.84
N ILE A 245 18.32 18.02 6.89
CA ILE A 245 17.91 16.62 6.80
C ILE A 245 16.53 16.46 7.44
N LEU A 246 15.58 15.88 6.71
CA LEU A 246 14.26 15.51 7.20
C LEU A 246 14.24 14.01 7.54
N TYR A 247 13.87 13.67 8.77
CA TYR A 247 13.73 12.29 9.24
C TYR A 247 12.27 11.97 9.53
N GLU A 248 11.82 10.78 9.14
CA GLU A 248 10.51 10.25 9.52
C GLU A 248 10.62 8.74 9.76
N SER A 249 10.27 8.29 10.96
CA SER A 249 10.14 6.88 11.31
C SER A 249 8.68 6.49 11.53
N PHE A 250 8.26 5.36 10.94
CA PHE A 250 6.92 4.77 11.07
C PHE A 250 5.79 5.79 10.97
N LEU A 251 5.78 6.61 9.90
CA LEU A 251 4.72 7.59 9.65
C LEU A 251 4.66 8.70 10.73
N GLY A 252 5.80 8.99 11.36
CA GLY A 252 5.98 9.96 12.45
C GLY A 252 5.52 9.45 13.81
N ARG A 253 5.34 8.13 13.99
CA ARG A 253 4.83 7.57 15.25
C ARG A 253 5.92 7.38 16.31
N ASN A 254 7.18 7.32 15.92
CA ASN A 254 8.27 6.97 16.83
C ASN A 254 9.52 7.80 16.48
N PHE A 255 10.36 8.05 17.48
CA PHE A 255 11.77 8.38 17.28
C PHE A 255 12.57 7.08 17.42
N SER A 256 12.72 6.35 16.32
CA SER A 256 13.30 5.01 16.35
C SER A 256 13.86 4.58 14.99
N ASP A 257 14.35 3.33 14.93
CA ASP A 257 14.72 2.61 13.71
C ASP A 257 15.93 3.22 12.99
N SER A 258 16.17 2.83 11.73
CA SER A 258 17.35 3.25 10.98
C SER A 258 17.48 4.76 10.84
N PRO A 259 16.40 5.56 10.71
CA PRO A 259 16.48 7.01 10.77
C PRO A 259 17.07 7.55 12.10
N LYS A 260 16.73 6.95 13.26
CA LYS A 260 17.29 7.35 14.58
C LYS A 260 18.79 7.04 14.64
N ALA A 261 19.19 5.85 14.18
CA ALA A 261 20.60 5.46 14.18
C ALA A 261 21.47 6.38 13.30
N ILE A 262 21.01 6.68 12.08
CA ILE A 262 21.69 7.63 11.18
C ILE A 262 21.77 9.03 11.82
N TYR A 263 20.68 9.50 12.42
CA TYR A 263 20.66 10.78 13.13
C TYR A 263 21.67 10.83 14.29
N ASN A 264 21.67 9.82 15.16
CA ASN A 264 22.59 9.75 16.29
C ASN A 264 24.05 9.65 15.83
N TYR A 265 24.33 8.91 14.75
CA TYR A 265 25.67 8.83 14.17
C TYR A 265 26.15 10.19 13.65
N LEU A 266 25.30 10.93 12.94
CA LEU A 266 25.63 12.26 12.43
C LEU A 266 25.86 13.27 13.56
N GLU A 267 25.02 13.27 14.58
CA GLU A 267 25.18 14.17 15.73
C GLU A 267 26.47 13.89 16.52
N LYS A 268 26.84 12.60 16.66
CA LYS A 268 28.07 12.20 17.35
C LYS A 268 29.33 12.54 16.56
N ASN A 269 29.35 12.25 15.26
CA ASN A 269 30.58 12.32 14.45
C ASN A 269 30.73 13.63 13.67
N TYR A 270 29.63 14.34 13.42
CA TYR A 270 29.59 15.60 12.67
C TYR A 270 28.75 16.68 13.38
N PRO A 271 29.04 16.99 14.66
CA PRO A 271 28.22 17.88 15.47
C PRO A 271 28.10 19.27 14.83
N GLY A 272 26.87 19.74 14.67
CA GLY A 272 26.57 21.06 14.10
C GLY A 272 26.79 21.19 12.59
N ARG A 273 27.19 20.11 11.90
CA ARG A 273 27.33 20.09 10.45
C ARG A 273 25.99 20.21 9.74
N PHE A 274 24.94 19.61 10.31
CA PHE A 274 23.60 19.54 9.73
C PHE A 274 22.53 20.17 10.61
N HIS A 275 21.41 20.54 9.99
CA HIS A 275 20.17 20.90 10.67
C HIS A 275 19.19 19.74 10.56
N HIS A 276 18.79 19.19 11.70
CA HIS A 276 17.97 17.99 11.77
C HIS A 276 16.50 18.38 11.96
N VAL A 277 15.62 17.82 11.13
CA VAL A 277 14.17 18.03 11.21
C VAL A 277 13.50 16.68 11.37
N TRP A 278 12.93 16.43 12.54
CA TRP A 278 12.23 15.18 12.86
C TRP A 278 10.72 15.35 12.71
N VAL A 279 10.10 14.47 11.92
CA VAL A 279 8.66 14.41 11.75
C VAL A 279 8.06 13.51 12.81
N MET A 280 7.20 14.07 13.66
CA MET A 280 6.55 13.33 14.75
C MET A 280 5.07 13.68 14.86
N ASN A 281 4.25 12.72 15.25
CA ASN A 281 2.86 12.91 15.63
C ASN A 281 2.78 13.41 17.09
N PRO A 282 1.69 14.04 17.50
CA PRO A 282 1.50 14.40 18.91
C PRO A 282 1.44 13.15 19.79
N GLY A 283 2.00 13.23 21.01
CA GLY A 283 1.88 12.18 22.02
C GLY A 283 2.96 11.08 21.99
N VAL A 284 4.01 11.22 21.18
CA VAL A 284 5.15 10.29 21.20
C VAL A 284 6.00 10.53 22.45
N SER A 285 6.37 9.47 23.16
CA SER A 285 7.10 9.52 24.44
C SER A 285 8.56 9.91 24.25
N GLU A 286 9.32 9.20 23.41
CA GLU A 286 10.71 9.53 23.12
C GLU A 286 10.80 10.56 22.01
N THR A 287 11.50 11.67 22.24
CA THR A 287 11.63 12.76 21.25
C THR A 287 13.02 13.39 21.26
N PRO A 288 13.56 13.81 20.10
CA PRO A 288 14.81 14.55 20.04
C PRO A 288 14.60 16.07 20.25
N ALA A 289 13.42 16.50 20.69
CA ALA A 289 13.17 17.90 21.02
C ALA A 289 14.16 18.41 22.07
N GLY A 290 14.71 19.61 21.86
CA GLY A 290 15.72 20.20 22.75
C GLY A 290 17.16 19.80 22.44
N ARG A 291 17.40 18.79 21.58
CA ARG A 291 18.75 18.47 21.12
C ARG A 291 19.31 19.59 20.21
N PRO A 292 20.63 19.82 20.21
CA PRO A 292 21.25 20.83 19.36
C PRO A 292 20.86 20.67 17.89
N ASN A 293 20.71 21.79 17.19
CA ASN A 293 20.39 21.84 15.74
C ASN A 293 19.17 21.01 15.29
N THR A 294 18.30 20.61 16.23
CA THR A 294 17.21 19.68 15.97
C THR A 294 15.85 20.34 16.15
N LYS A 295 14.95 20.14 15.18
CA LYS A 295 13.58 20.66 15.18
C LYS A 295 12.60 19.52 15.01
N VAL A 296 11.59 19.46 15.88
CA VAL A 296 10.48 18.51 15.75
C VAL A 296 9.31 19.21 15.05
N VAL A 297 8.70 18.56 14.06
CA VAL A 297 7.57 19.09 13.29
C VAL A 297 6.43 18.10 13.18
N LYS A 298 5.20 18.60 13.23
CA LYS A 298 3.99 17.78 13.11
C LYS A 298 3.76 17.34 11.67
N ARG A 299 3.57 16.04 11.46
CA ARG A 299 3.25 15.45 10.15
C ARG A 299 2.02 16.10 9.51
N PHE A 300 2.10 16.41 8.22
CA PHE A 300 1.10 17.16 7.44
C PHE A 300 0.81 18.61 7.88
N GLY A 301 1.55 19.15 8.88
CA GLY A 301 1.49 20.56 9.23
C GLY A 301 2.24 21.47 8.24
N TRP A 302 2.11 22.79 8.39
CA TRP A 302 2.79 23.78 7.55
C TRP A 302 4.31 23.63 7.55
N ARG A 303 4.92 23.46 8.73
CA ARG A 303 6.38 23.26 8.87
C ARG A 303 6.83 21.95 8.24
N TYR A 304 6.03 20.89 8.33
CA TYR A 304 6.30 19.63 7.62
C TYR A 304 6.33 19.85 6.11
N MET A 305 5.32 20.51 5.53
CA MET A 305 5.30 20.79 4.09
C MET A 305 6.47 21.67 3.65
N TYR A 306 6.83 22.67 4.46
CA TYR A 306 7.98 23.53 4.21
C TYR A 306 9.30 22.74 4.18
N TYR A 307 9.58 21.92 5.19
CA TYR A 307 10.81 21.14 5.25
C TYR A 307 10.83 19.98 4.26
N LEU A 308 9.68 19.36 3.98
CA LEU A 308 9.55 18.36 2.93
C LEU A 308 9.93 18.92 1.54
N ALA A 309 9.66 20.20 1.28
CA ALA A 309 9.98 20.84 0.01
C ALA A 309 11.41 21.43 -0.07
N THR A 310 11.97 21.81 1.07
CA THR A 310 13.22 22.58 1.15
C THR A 310 14.41 21.79 1.70
N ALA A 311 14.22 20.69 2.41
CA ALA A 311 15.32 19.87 2.92
C ALA A 311 16.07 19.21 1.75
N LYS A 312 17.40 19.33 1.76
CA LYS A 312 18.26 18.66 0.78
C LYS A 312 18.17 17.15 0.90
N PHE A 313 18.08 16.63 2.13
CA PHE A 313 18.09 15.20 2.42
C PHE A 313 16.81 14.76 3.11
N GLN A 314 16.30 13.59 2.72
CA GLN A 314 15.18 12.91 3.37
C GLN A 314 15.59 11.49 3.74
N VAL A 315 15.39 11.10 5.00
CA VAL A 315 15.72 9.77 5.54
C VAL A 315 14.44 9.18 6.13
N ILE A 316 13.84 8.20 5.44
CA ILE A 316 12.51 7.68 5.77
C ILE A 316 12.51 6.15 5.70
N ASN A 317 11.93 5.47 6.68
CA ASN A 317 11.84 3.99 6.72
C ASN A 317 10.53 3.41 6.17
N MET A 318 9.55 4.28 5.93
CA MET A 318 8.25 3.96 5.35
C MET A 318 8.04 4.66 4.01
N ARG A 319 6.96 4.31 3.33
CA ARG A 319 6.58 4.99 2.09
C ARG A 319 6.10 6.41 2.38
N GLN A 320 6.61 7.34 1.60
CA GLN A 320 6.12 8.71 1.52
C GLN A 320 4.67 8.75 0.96
N PRO A 321 3.91 9.84 1.16
CA PRO A 321 2.54 9.93 0.63
C PRO A 321 2.46 9.83 -0.90
N LYS A 322 1.39 9.26 -1.46
CA LYS A 322 1.20 9.11 -2.94
C LYS A 322 1.35 10.43 -3.72
N TRP A 323 1.00 11.55 -3.09
CA TRP A 323 1.02 12.85 -3.75
C TRP A 323 2.37 13.54 -3.72
N PHE A 324 3.32 13.01 -2.94
CA PHE A 324 4.65 13.56 -2.87
C PHE A 324 5.36 13.35 -4.21
N ILE A 325 6.02 14.42 -4.65
CA ILE A 325 6.89 14.42 -5.81
C ILE A 325 8.22 14.99 -5.29
N LYS A 326 9.26 14.17 -5.33
CA LYS A 326 10.62 14.57 -4.98
C LYS A 326 11.06 15.70 -5.91
N ARG A 327 11.67 16.73 -5.33
CA ARG A 327 12.16 17.88 -6.07
C ARG A 327 13.56 17.58 -6.65
N PRO A 328 13.85 17.96 -7.91
CA PRO A 328 15.19 17.91 -8.45
C PRO A 328 16.21 18.63 -7.54
N GLY A 329 17.38 18.03 -7.36
CA GLY A 329 18.42 18.54 -6.48
C GLY A 329 18.27 18.17 -5.00
N THR A 330 17.23 17.43 -4.60
CA THR A 330 17.12 16.78 -3.27
C THR A 330 17.48 15.29 -3.35
N LYS A 331 17.91 14.70 -2.24
CA LYS A 331 18.26 13.28 -2.10
C LYS A 331 17.30 12.59 -1.11
N PHE A 332 16.80 11.41 -1.46
CA PHE A 332 15.88 10.59 -0.68
C PHE A 332 16.51 9.22 -0.39
N LEU A 333 16.71 8.92 0.89
CA LEU A 333 17.14 7.62 1.40
C LEU A 333 15.94 6.88 1.98
N ALA A 334 15.54 5.79 1.32
CA ALA A 334 14.62 4.81 1.86
C ALA A 334 15.41 3.79 2.70
N THR A 335 15.17 3.75 4.00
CA THR A 335 15.83 2.76 4.87
C THR A 335 15.08 1.44 4.93
N TRP A 336 13.81 1.42 4.50
CA TRP A 336 12.87 0.31 4.72
C TRP A 336 12.87 -0.12 6.21
N HIS A 337 12.31 -1.29 6.54
CA HIS A 337 12.06 -1.64 7.94
C HIS A 337 12.26 -3.14 8.25
N GLY A 338 13.05 -3.86 7.45
CA GLY A 338 13.43 -5.23 7.75
C GLY A 338 13.62 -6.12 6.53
N THR A 339 14.34 -7.23 6.75
CA THR A 339 14.46 -8.30 5.76
C THR A 339 13.09 -8.94 5.51
N PRO A 340 12.69 -9.11 4.23
CA PRO A 340 11.35 -9.59 3.90
C PRO A 340 11.20 -11.09 4.17
N LEU A 341 10.22 -11.47 5.01
CA LEU A 341 9.75 -12.85 5.11
C LEU A 341 8.62 -13.13 4.12
N LYS A 342 7.66 -12.21 4.04
CA LYS A 342 6.43 -12.33 3.23
C LYS A 342 6.63 -11.67 1.88
N HIS A 343 6.01 -12.22 0.83
CA HIS A 343 5.99 -11.68 -0.52
C HIS A 343 5.50 -10.24 -0.51
N LEU A 344 6.28 -9.38 -1.17
CA LEU A 344 6.02 -7.95 -1.22
C LEU A 344 5.64 -7.52 -2.63
N VAL A 345 4.68 -6.60 -2.71
CA VAL A 345 4.36 -5.81 -3.91
C VAL A 345 4.20 -6.67 -5.17
N PHE A 346 5.21 -6.77 -6.03
CA PHE A 346 5.09 -7.49 -7.30
C PHE A 346 5.02 -9.00 -7.14
N ASP A 347 5.60 -9.54 -6.07
CA ASP A 347 5.55 -10.98 -5.76
C ASP A 347 4.27 -11.41 -5.06
N MET A 348 3.41 -10.45 -4.71
CA MET A 348 2.09 -10.77 -4.18
C MET A 348 1.20 -11.24 -5.34
N ASP A 349 0.78 -12.50 -5.29
CA ASP A 349 -0.21 -13.08 -6.22
C ASP A 349 -1.56 -12.38 -6.09
N ASN A 350 -2.03 -12.25 -4.85
CA ASN A 350 -3.29 -11.59 -4.52
C ASN A 350 -3.04 -10.39 -3.64
N VAL A 351 -3.19 -9.20 -4.21
CA VAL A 351 -3.26 -7.97 -3.44
C VAL A 351 -4.66 -7.86 -2.84
N ALA A 352 -4.84 -8.37 -1.61
CA ALA A 352 -6.04 -8.17 -0.81
C ALA A 352 -6.23 -6.72 -0.34
N SER A 353 -5.37 -5.79 -0.78
CA SER A 353 -5.49 -4.37 -0.45
C SER A 353 -6.72 -3.75 -1.11
N ALA A 354 -7.35 -2.79 -0.44
CA ALA A 354 -8.50 -2.05 -0.96
C ALA A 354 -8.22 -1.29 -2.29
N ASN A 355 -6.97 -1.19 -2.74
CA ASN A 355 -6.60 -0.41 -3.91
C ASN A 355 -5.98 -1.29 -5.03
N PRO A 356 -6.67 -1.48 -6.17
CA PRO A 356 -6.15 -2.26 -7.30
C PRO A 356 -4.92 -1.64 -7.97
N LEU A 357 -4.57 -0.39 -7.65
CA LEU A 357 -3.37 0.31 -8.13
C LEU A 357 -2.21 0.23 -7.14
N TYR A 358 -2.25 -0.67 -6.16
CA TYR A 358 -1.22 -0.79 -5.15
C TYR A 358 0.19 -0.95 -5.74
N LYS A 359 0.37 -1.89 -6.69
CA LYS A 359 1.66 -2.17 -7.33
C LYS A 359 2.20 -0.93 -8.08
N SER A 360 1.37 -0.27 -8.89
CA SER A 360 1.80 0.96 -9.60
C SER A 360 2.09 2.14 -8.68
N ILE A 361 1.28 2.33 -7.63
CA ILE A 361 1.53 3.40 -6.65
C ILE A 361 2.87 3.15 -5.95
N PHE A 362 3.13 1.91 -5.53
CA PHE A 362 4.40 1.54 -4.93
C PHE A 362 5.55 1.81 -5.91
N TYR A 363 5.45 1.32 -7.15
CA TYR A 363 6.46 1.49 -8.19
C TYR A 363 6.80 2.99 -8.40
N GLN A 364 5.78 3.84 -8.58
CA GLN A 364 5.96 5.28 -8.74
C GLN A 364 6.59 5.96 -7.51
N GLN A 365 6.32 5.45 -6.31
CA GLN A 365 6.93 5.96 -5.08
C GLN A 365 8.39 5.52 -4.95
N SER A 366 8.69 4.26 -5.25
CA SER A 366 10.06 3.74 -5.14
C SER A 366 11.00 4.39 -6.14
N ARG A 367 10.52 4.78 -7.34
CA ARG A 367 11.31 5.57 -8.31
C ARG A 367 11.74 6.95 -7.81
N GLN A 368 11.19 7.43 -6.71
CA GLN A 368 11.62 8.70 -6.11
C GLN A 368 12.76 8.51 -5.12
N TRP A 369 13.09 7.29 -4.71
CA TRP A 369 14.20 7.01 -3.80
C TRP A 369 15.52 7.04 -4.58
N ASP A 370 16.48 7.84 -4.12
CA ASP A 370 17.83 7.82 -4.70
C ASP A 370 18.61 6.60 -4.20
N TYR A 371 18.32 6.16 -2.97
CA TYR A 371 18.93 4.98 -2.38
C TYR A 371 17.94 4.17 -1.55
N LEU A 372 18.12 2.85 -1.55
CA LEU A 372 17.41 1.89 -0.69
C LEU A 372 18.41 1.09 0.15
N VAL A 373 18.30 1.16 1.48
CA VAL A 373 19.15 0.36 2.39
C VAL A 373 18.77 -1.12 2.35
N THR A 374 19.78 -1.99 2.25
CA THR A 374 19.62 -3.44 2.31
C THR A 374 20.51 -4.07 3.38
N ALA A 375 19.98 -5.06 4.09
CA ALA A 375 20.66 -5.68 5.23
C ALA A 375 21.50 -6.91 4.86
N ASN A 376 21.20 -7.55 3.73
CA ASN A 376 21.88 -8.75 3.25
C ASN A 376 21.64 -8.95 1.75
N GLN A 377 22.42 -9.84 1.12
CA GLN A 377 22.31 -10.13 -0.32
C GLN A 377 20.91 -10.63 -0.68
N PHE A 378 20.31 -11.47 0.17
CA PHE A 378 18.94 -11.93 -0.02
C PHE A 378 17.94 -10.78 -0.14
N SER A 379 18.09 -9.72 0.65
CA SER A 379 17.20 -8.54 0.56
C SER A 379 17.44 -7.76 -0.75
N VAL A 380 18.66 -7.71 -1.26
CA VAL A 380 18.97 -7.13 -2.59
C VAL A 380 18.23 -7.89 -3.67
N ASP A 381 18.39 -9.22 -3.69
CA ASP A 381 17.77 -10.09 -4.69
C ASP A 381 16.23 -9.96 -4.63
N VAL A 382 15.65 -9.99 -3.43
CA VAL A 382 14.20 -9.82 -3.26
C VAL A 382 13.72 -8.45 -3.72
N PHE A 383 14.39 -7.36 -3.32
CA PHE A 383 13.93 -6.02 -3.70
C PHE A 383 14.13 -5.73 -5.20
N GLU A 384 15.04 -6.43 -5.87
CA GLU A 384 15.21 -6.34 -7.32
C GLU A 384 13.91 -6.73 -8.05
N HIS A 385 13.29 -7.86 -7.71
CA HIS A 385 12.04 -8.28 -8.36
C HIS A 385 10.78 -7.77 -7.65
N ALA A 386 10.72 -7.83 -6.32
CA ALA A 386 9.55 -7.44 -5.54
C ALA A 386 9.23 -5.95 -5.67
N PHE A 387 10.25 -5.08 -5.66
CA PHE A 387 10.11 -3.63 -5.80
C PHE A 387 10.45 -3.14 -7.20
N MET A 388 10.93 -4.03 -8.07
CA MET A 388 11.51 -3.67 -9.37
C MET A 388 12.58 -2.60 -9.23
N TYR A 389 13.35 -2.60 -8.13
CA TYR A 389 14.25 -1.51 -7.77
C TYR A 389 15.65 -1.72 -8.35
N PRO A 390 16.30 -0.66 -8.90
CA PRO A 390 17.62 -0.81 -9.50
C PRO A 390 18.66 -1.20 -8.44
N THR A 391 19.43 -2.25 -8.70
CA THR A 391 20.40 -2.79 -7.74
C THR A 391 21.57 -1.83 -7.48
N ASP A 392 21.94 -1.00 -8.45
CA ASP A 392 22.95 0.06 -8.33
C ASP A 392 22.55 1.19 -7.38
N GLN A 393 21.25 1.35 -7.10
CA GLN A 393 20.71 2.29 -6.12
C GLN A 393 20.48 1.64 -4.75
N MET A 394 20.72 0.33 -4.60
CA MET A 394 20.66 -0.33 -3.30
C MET A 394 21.98 -0.11 -2.54
N LEU A 395 21.88 0.14 -1.23
CA LEU A 395 23.02 0.32 -0.34
C LEU A 395 23.22 -0.94 0.51
N PRO A 396 24.10 -1.87 0.08
CA PRO A 396 24.42 -3.07 0.84
C PRO A 396 25.23 -2.69 2.07
N SER A 397 24.54 -2.46 3.19
CA SER A 397 25.16 -1.82 4.36
C SER A 397 24.83 -2.49 5.68
N GLY A 398 23.87 -3.41 5.76
CA GLY A 398 23.24 -3.72 7.06
C GLY A 398 22.18 -2.67 7.38
N TYR A 399 21.37 -2.89 8.43
CA TYR A 399 20.49 -1.82 8.89
C TYR A 399 21.15 -0.96 9.96
N PRO A 400 21.16 0.39 9.82
CA PRO A 400 21.64 1.30 10.86
C PRO A 400 21.04 1.02 12.25
N ARG A 401 19.76 0.62 12.32
CA ARG A 401 19.11 0.26 13.61
C ARG A 401 19.72 -0.94 14.32
N ASN A 402 20.46 -1.78 13.60
CA ASN A 402 21.05 -3.01 14.11
C ASN A 402 22.47 -2.78 14.66
N ASP A 403 23.07 -1.60 14.47
CA ASP A 403 24.43 -1.31 14.94
C ASP A 403 24.60 -1.54 16.46
N ILE A 404 23.55 -1.25 17.24
CA ILE A 404 23.51 -1.47 18.68
C ILE A 404 23.71 -2.95 19.09
N LEU A 405 23.29 -3.89 18.23
CA LEU A 405 23.36 -5.33 18.52
C LEU A 405 24.79 -5.88 18.39
N SER A 406 25.65 -5.17 17.66
CA SER A 406 27.07 -5.48 17.46
C SER A 406 27.99 -4.49 18.19
N ALA A 407 27.43 -3.58 19.00
CA ALA A 407 28.21 -2.57 19.71
C ALA A 407 29.15 -3.18 20.77
N PRO A 408 30.38 -2.67 20.94
CA PRO A 408 31.33 -3.17 21.95
C PRO A 408 30.81 -3.03 23.39
N ASP A 409 30.00 -2.01 23.66
CA ASP A 409 29.42 -1.66 24.96
C ASP A 409 27.98 -2.20 25.15
N LYS A 410 27.54 -3.14 24.31
CA LYS A 410 26.17 -3.66 24.29
C LYS A 410 25.69 -4.20 25.64
N ASP A 411 26.57 -4.82 26.42
CA ASP A 411 26.21 -5.40 27.72
C ASP A 411 25.96 -4.29 28.77
N GLU A 412 26.72 -3.19 28.70
CA GLU A 412 26.47 -2.00 29.53
C GLU A 412 25.14 -1.34 29.13
N GLN A 413 24.91 -1.16 27.83
CA GLN A 413 23.65 -0.62 27.31
C GLN A 413 22.45 -1.49 27.75
N ALA A 414 22.58 -2.82 27.68
CA ALA A 414 21.55 -3.74 28.15
C ALA A 414 21.21 -3.51 29.63
N GLN A 415 22.21 -3.32 30.50
CA GLN A 415 21.97 -3.02 31.92
C GLN A 415 21.27 -1.67 32.12
N GLN A 416 21.64 -0.65 31.35
CA GLN A 416 20.99 0.66 31.40
C GLN A 416 19.52 0.59 30.97
N ILE A 417 19.22 -0.19 29.91
CA ILE A 417 17.85 -0.43 29.43
C ILE A 417 17.04 -1.19 30.47
N LYS A 418 17.58 -2.26 31.08
CA LYS A 418 16.91 -3.00 32.16
C LYS A 418 16.55 -2.06 33.32
N ARG A 419 17.47 -1.19 33.75
CA ARG A 419 17.22 -0.19 34.81
C ARG A 419 16.15 0.83 34.40
N LYS A 420 16.19 1.34 33.16
CA LYS A 420 15.20 2.28 32.60
C LYS A 420 13.80 1.69 32.62
N LEU A 421 13.66 0.40 32.34
CA LEU A 421 12.39 -0.33 32.28
C LEU A 421 11.95 -0.91 33.63
N GLY A 422 12.76 -0.78 34.68
CA GLY A 422 12.46 -1.39 35.99
C GLY A 422 12.51 -2.92 35.97
N ILE A 423 13.25 -3.52 35.04
CA ILE A 423 13.41 -4.97 34.92
C ILE A 423 14.58 -5.42 35.82
N PRO A 424 14.41 -6.48 36.64
CA PRO A 424 15.47 -7.01 37.50
C PRO A 424 16.73 -7.40 36.72
N LEU A 425 17.89 -7.09 37.28
CA LEU A 425 19.18 -7.34 36.62
C LEU A 425 19.62 -8.80 36.71
N ASP A 426 19.14 -9.53 37.71
CA ASP A 426 19.41 -10.93 38.03
C ASP A 426 18.50 -11.92 37.30
N LYS A 427 17.42 -11.45 36.67
CA LYS A 427 16.48 -12.27 35.89
C LYS A 427 16.88 -12.34 34.41
N LYS A 428 16.66 -13.52 33.81
CA LYS A 428 16.68 -13.70 32.36
C LYS A 428 15.41 -13.16 31.72
N ILE A 429 15.47 -12.76 30.46
CA ILE A 429 14.35 -12.10 29.77
C ILE A 429 13.90 -12.95 28.57
N ILE A 430 12.61 -13.31 28.59
CA ILE A 430 11.88 -13.83 27.43
C ILE A 430 11.24 -12.64 26.73
N LEU A 431 11.61 -12.38 25.48
CA LEU A 431 10.90 -11.41 24.63
C LEU A 431 9.86 -12.14 23.79
N TYR A 432 8.58 -11.81 23.98
CA TYR A 432 7.50 -12.35 23.15
C TYR A 432 6.98 -11.31 22.16
N ALA A 433 7.20 -11.54 20.87
CA ALA A 433 6.86 -10.63 19.79
C ALA A 433 6.05 -11.33 18.67
N PRO A 434 4.75 -11.61 18.89
CA PRO A 434 3.89 -12.25 17.88
C PRO A 434 3.43 -11.26 16.80
N THR A 435 3.13 -11.77 15.60
CA THR A 435 2.52 -10.99 14.52
C THR A 435 1.01 -10.78 14.74
N TRP A 436 0.49 -9.68 14.21
CA TRP A 436 -0.95 -9.38 14.18
C TRP A 436 -1.73 -10.40 13.32
N ARG A 437 -2.94 -10.76 13.75
CA ARG A 437 -3.89 -11.60 12.99
C ARG A 437 -5.15 -10.79 12.65
N ASP A 438 -5.51 -10.75 11.37
CA ASP A 438 -6.73 -10.05 10.91
C ASP A 438 -8.01 -10.77 11.36
N ASP A 439 -7.94 -12.09 11.57
CA ASP A 439 -9.08 -12.93 11.96
C ASP A 439 -9.56 -12.69 13.42
N ASP A 440 -8.74 -12.02 14.24
CA ASP A 440 -9.09 -11.65 15.62
C ASP A 440 -9.87 -10.30 15.69
N TYR A 441 -10.27 -9.75 14.53
CA TYR A 441 -11.06 -8.52 14.41
C TYR A 441 -12.57 -8.79 14.55
N TYR A 442 -13.14 -8.48 15.71
CA TYR A 442 -14.59 -8.52 15.96
C TYR A 442 -15.17 -7.09 16.08
N GLY A 443 -15.18 -6.35 14.96
CA GLY A 443 -15.90 -5.07 14.86
C GLY A 443 -15.25 -3.87 15.56
N VAL A 444 -15.92 -2.71 15.47
CA VAL A 444 -15.42 -1.44 16.02
C VAL A 444 -15.67 -1.39 17.52
N GLY A 445 -14.63 -1.65 18.33
CA GLY A 445 -14.64 -1.36 19.77
C GLY A 445 -14.53 -2.57 20.71
N ASP A 446 -14.73 -3.80 20.23
CA ASP A 446 -14.63 -5.03 21.04
C ASP A 446 -13.46 -5.89 20.56
N TYR A 447 -12.25 -5.60 21.05
CA TYR A 447 -11.07 -6.41 20.80
C TYR A 447 -10.87 -7.41 21.94
N LYS A 448 -11.14 -8.70 21.70
CA LYS A 448 -10.68 -9.79 22.58
C LYS A 448 -9.50 -10.51 21.93
N PHE A 449 -8.37 -9.84 21.85
CA PHE A 449 -7.12 -10.54 21.55
C PHE A 449 -6.68 -11.30 22.80
N THR A 450 -6.71 -12.63 22.74
CA THR A 450 -6.16 -13.49 23.80
C THR A 450 -4.80 -13.99 23.36
N LEU A 451 -3.74 -13.63 24.10
CA LEU A 451 -2.42 -14.21 23.90
C LEU A 451 -2.55 -15.74 24.00
N LYS A 452 -2.09 -16.46 22.97
CA LYS A 452 -2.14 -17.93 22.95
C LYS A 452 -1.07 -18.56 23.84
N LEU A 453 -0.05 -17.78 24.19
CA LEU A 453 0.99 -18.16 25.12
C LEU A 453 0.41 -18.18 26.54
N ASP A 454 0.57 -19.29 27.24
CA ASP A 454 0.09 -19.50 28.61
C ASP A 454 1.02 -18.79 29.62
N ILE A 455 0.77 -17.50 29.83
CA ILE A 455 1.57 -16.64 30.70
C ILE A 455 1.48 -17.10 32.17
N ASP A 456 0.32 -17.57 32.62
CA ASP A 456 0.13 -18.04 33.99
C ASP A 456 1.01 -19.26 34.28
N ARG A 457 1.10 -20.19 33.33
CA ARG A 457 1.99 -21.34 33.45
C ARG A 457 3.47 -20.96 33.35
N LEU A 458 3.84 -20.05 32.44
CA LEU A 458 5.20 -19.51 32.38
C LEU A 458 5.61 -18.86 33.71
N LYS A 459 4.72 -18.07 34.32
CA LYS A 459 4.97 -17.46 35.62
C LYS A 459 5.18 -18.50 36.72
N ARG A 460 4.32 -19.53 36.77
CA ARG A 460 4.39 -20.60 37.77
C ARG A 460 5.65 -21.45 37.64
N GLU A 461 6.11 -21.73 36.43
CA GLU A 461 7.24 -22.64 36.20
C GLU A 461 8.59 -21.93 36.08
N LEU A 462 8.63 -20.69 35.59
CA LEU A 462 9.86 -19.97 35.25
C LEU A 462 10.00 -18.61 35.94
N GLY A 463 9.02 -18.15 36.72
CA GLY A 463 9.02 -16.80 37.32
C GLY A 463 10.18 -16.52 38.30
N ASP A 464 10.80 -17.57 38.84
CA ASP A 464 11.97 -17.46 39.73
C ASP A 464 13.27 -17.17 38.96
N GLU A 465 13.34 -17.46 37.66
CA GLU A 465 14.54 -17.25 36.83
C GLU A 465 14.32 -16.23 35.71
N TYR A 466 13.10 -16.16 35.17
CA TYR A 466 12.75 -15.37 34.00
C TYR A 466 11.73 -14.27 34.32
N VAL A 467 11.73 -13.25 33.46
CA VAL A 467 10.62 -12.32 33.26
C VAL A 467 10.21 -12.32 31.78
N LEU A 468 8.97 -11.96 31.52
CA LEU A 468 8.38 -11.88 30.19
C LEU A 468 8.24 -10.42 29.75
N VAL A 469 8.92 -10.03 28.68
CA VAL A 469 8.72 -8.75 28.00
C VAL A 469 7.79 -8.96 26.82
N LEU A 470 6.64 -8.30 26.82
CA LEU A 470 5.65 -8.36 25.75
C LEU A 470 5.88 -7.24 24.74
N ARG A 471 5.96 -7.61 23.46
CA ARG A 471 6.06 -6.68 22.33
C ARG A 471 4.98 -7.01 21.29
N THR A 472 3.74 -6.65 21.63
CA THR A 472 2.58 -6.82 20.75
C THR A 472 2.42 -5.64 19.78
N HIS A 473 1.65 -5.84 18.72
CA HIS A 473 1.38 -4.79 17.73
C HIS A 473 0.50 -3.67 18.31
N TYR A 474 0.74 -2.41 17.94
CA TYR A 474 0.09 -1.21 18.51
C TYR A 474 -1.45 -1.16 18.44
N PHE A 475 -2.10 -2.01 17.63
CA PHE A 475 -3.56 -2.12 17.61
C PHE A 475 -4.10 -2.99 18.78
N ILE A 476 -3.25 -3.80 19.42
CA ILE A 476 -3.57 -4.64 20.60
C ILE A 476 -3.25 -3.90 21.89
N THR A 477 -2.29 -2.98 21.86
CA THR A 477 -1.64 -2.41 23.06
C THR A 477 -2.57 -1.70 24.03
N GLU A 478 -3.68 -1.13 23.54
CA GLU A 478 -4.65 -0.43 24.40
C GLU A 478 -5.57 -1.40 25.18
N HIS A 479 -5.47 -2.71 24.95
CA HIS A 479 -6.44 -3.70 25.44
C HIS A 479 -5.84 -4.86 26.23
N LEU A 480 -4.53 -4.89 26.45
CA LEU A 480 -3.87 -5.99 27.16
C LEU A 480 -3.67 -5.65 28.63
N ASP A 481 -4.59 -6.10 29.48
CA ASP A 481 -4.47 -5.95 30.94
C ASP A 481 -3.45 -6.95 31.48
N THR A 482 -2.28 -6.45 31.88
CA THR A 482 -1.22 -7.23 32.51
C THR A 482 -1.18 -7.10 34.03
N THR A 483 -2.13 -6.39 34.65
CA THR A 483 -2.09 -6.08 36.09
C THR A 483 -2.07 -7.31 36.98
N GLY A 484 -2.70 -8.41 36.55
CA GLY A 484 -2.72 -9.69 37.28
C GLY A 484 -1.37 -10.43 37.33
N PHE A 485 -0.39 -10.05 36.51
CA PHE A 485 0.87 -10.78 36.41
C PHE A 485 2.00 -10.25 37.31
N GLY A 486 1.82 -9.11 37.99
CA GLY A 486 2.81 -8.55 38.92
C GLY A 486 4.17 -8.31 38.26
N ASP A 487 5.26 -8.58 38.98
CA ASP A 487 6.64 -8.31 38.53
C ASP A 487 7.19 -9.32 37.49
N PHE A 488 6.33 -10.20 36.95
CA PHE A 488 6.73 -11.17 35.92
C PHE A 488 6.59 -10.63 34.50
N VAL A 489 5.61 -9.76 34.23
CA VAL A 489 5.28 -9.31 32.86
C VAL A 489 5.50 -7.82 32.69
N TYR A 490 6.33 -7.46 31.71
CA TYR A 490 6.63 -6.09 31.32
C TYR A 490 6.02 -5.83 29.93
N ASN A 491 4.99 -4.98 29.87
CA ASN A 491 4.34 -4.65 28.60
C ASN A 491 5.05 -3.51 27.88
N GLU A 492 6.03 -3.85 27.04
CA GLU A 492 6.83 -2.92 26.26
C GLU A 492 6.33 -2.79 24.81
N SER A 493 5.05 -3.04 24.59
CA SER A 493 4.46 -2.97 23.26
C SER A 493 4.37 -1.54 22.69
N SER A 494 4.40 -0.52 23.56
CA SER A 494 4.51 0.90 23.18
C SER A 494 5.94 1.43 23.15
N TYR A 495 6.94 0.62 23.49
CA TYR A 495 8.35 1.05 23.50
C TYR A 495 8.79 1.48 22.10
N ASP A 496 9.52 2.58 21.97
CA ASP A 496 9.76 3.15 20.63
C ASP A 496 10.75 2.32 19.80
N ASP A 497 11.76 1.73 20.44
CA ASP A 497 12.90 1.10 19.78
C ASP A 497 13.03 -0.39 20.13
N ILE A 498 12.67 -1.27 19.20
CA ILE A 498 12.69 -2.72 19.44
C ILE A 498 14.12 -3.29 19.52
N SER A 499 15.12 -2.63 18.91
CA SER A 499 16.51 -3.08 18.95
C SER A 499 17.06 -3.09 20.39
N GLU A 500 16.62 -2.15 21.23
CA GLU A 500 16.95 -2.10 22.65
C GLU A 500 16.33 -3.28 23.41
N LEU A 501 15.11 -3.70 23.05
CA LEU A 501 14.45 -4.88 23.64
C LEU A 501 15.15 -6.19 23.24
N TYR A 502 15.65 -6.29 22.01
CA TYR A 502 16.47 -7.43 21.60
C TYR A 502 17.72 -7.55 22.47
N LEU A 503 18.38 -6.42 22.74
CA LEU A 503 19.64 -6.37 23.46
C LEU A 503 19.53 -6.94 24.88
N ILE A 504 18.41 -6.67 25.56
CA ILE A 504 18.17 -7.18 26.92
C ILE A 504 17.63 -8.61 26.95
N ALA A 505 17.09 -9.12 25.84
CA ALA A 505 16.40 -10.41 25.79
C ALA A 505 17.37 -11.58 25.61
N ASP A 506 17.23 -12.61 26.46
CA ASP A 506 18.03 -13.84 26.43
C ASP A 506 17.46 -14.87 25.46
N VAL A 507 16.14 -14.84 25.22
CA VAL A 507 15.45 -15.67 24.23
C VAL A 507 14.32 -14.88 23.57
N LEU A 508 14.17 -15.05 22.26
CA LEU A 508 13.03 -14.51 21.50
C LEU A 508 12.01 -15.62 21.26
N ILE A 509 10.75 -15.36 21.62
CA ILE A 509 9.59 -16.12 21.16
C ILE A 509 8.86 -15.28 20.11
N THR A 510 8.70 -15.81 18.90
CA THR A 510 8.00 -15.13 17.80
C THR A 510 7.26 -16.13 16.92
N ASP A 511 6.70 -15.68 15.81
CA ASP A 511 5.99 -16.50 14.84
C ASP A 511 6.42 -16.20 13.40
N TYR A 512 5.62 -15.46 12.63
CA TYR A 512 5.82 -15.08 11.23
C TYR A 512 6.33 -13.64 11.10
N SER A 513 7.03 -13.16 12.13
CA SER A 513 7.54 -11.79 12.22
C SER A 513 8.94 -11.71 11.65
N SER A 514 9.29 -10.65 10.91
CA SER A 514 10.66 -10.46 10.43
C SER A 514 11.66 -10.08 11.54
N VAL A 515 11.21 -9.89 12.78
CA VAL A 515 12.07 -9.49 13.91
C VAL A 515 13.18 -10.51 14.20
N PHE A 516 12.98 -11.79 13.87
CA PHE A 516 14.00 -12.81 14.09
C PHE A 516 15.25 -12.60 13.22
N PHE A 517 15.14 -11.93 12.05
CA PHE A 517 16.31 -11.63 11.23
C PHE A 517 17.29 -10.71 11.98
N ASP A 518 16.76 -9.67 12.64
CA ASP A 518 17.54 -8.72 13.42
C ASP A 518 18.02 -9.35 14.73
N TYR A 519 17.12 -10.03 15.47
CA TYR A 519 17.49 -10.67 16.73
C TYR A 519 18.59 -11.73 16.55
N ALA A 520 18.63 -12.38 15.39
CA ALA A 520 19.62 -13.41 15.11
C ALA A 520 21.08 -12.92 15.20
N ILE A 521 21.32 -11.61 15.02
CA ILE A 521 22.63 -10.96 15.15
C ILE A 521 23.27 -11.23 16.52
N LEU A 522 22.45 -11.32 17.57
CA LEU A 522 22.92 -11.57 18.94
C LEU A 522 23.41 -13.00 19.18
N LYS A 523 23.15 -13.93 18.24
CA LYS A 523 23.47 -15.36 18.37
C LYS A 523 22.81 -16.00 19.61
N ARG A 524 21.56 -15.61 19.88
CA ARG A 524 20.74 -16.07 21.02
C ARG A 524 19.56 -16.94 20.53
N PRO A 525 19.03 -17.85 21.36
CA PRO A 525 17.96 -18.76 20.95
C PRO A 525 16.70 -18.05 20.46
N ILE A 526 16.08 -18.61 19.42
CA ILE A 526 14.80 -18.14 18.87
C ILE A 526 13.83 -19.32 18.83
N LEU A 527 12.65 -19.14 19.42
CA LEU A 527 11.58 -20.13 19.45
C LEU A 527 10.39 -19.62 18.62
N TYR A 528 9.91 -20.45 17.68
CA TYR A 528 8.82 -20.07 16.79
C TYR A 528 7.50 -20.67 17.28
N PHE A 529 6.70 -19.92 18.02
CA PHE A 529 5.39 -20.38 18.51
C PHE A 529 4.32 -20.21 17.42
N VAL A 530 4.16 -21.24 16.59
CA VAL A 530 3.32 -21.29 15.40
C VAL A 530 2.07 -22.15 15.62
N TYR A 531 1.29 -21.81 16.64
CA TYR A 531 0.07 -22.53 17.03
C TYR A 531 -0.98 -22.65 15.90
N ASP A 532 -0.92 -21.78 14.88
CA ASP A 532 -1.83 -21.72 13.75
C ASP A 532 -1.18 -22.08 12.40
N TYR A 533 -0.05 -22.78 12.42
CA TYR A 533 0.73 -23.13 11.22
C TYR A 533 -0.09 -23.73 10.07
N GLU A 534 -0.97 -24.68 10.37
CA GLU A 534 -1.80 -25.33 9.36
C GLU A 534 -2.82 -24.37 8.74
N LYS A 535 -3.45 -23.53 9.57
CA LYS A 535 -4.39 -22.49 9.12
C LYS A 535 -3.68 -21.42 8.29
N TYR A 536 -2.44 -21.11 8.63
CA TYR A 536 -1.60 -20.15 7.91
C TYR A 536 -1.05 -20.72 6.59
N GLY A 537 -1.24 -22.01 6.28
CA GLY A 537 -0.71 -22.70 5.09
C GLY A 537 -0.95 -21.99 3.76
N SER A 538 -2.10 -21.34 3.57
CA SER A 538 -2.37 -20.55 2.35
C SER A 538 -1.60 -19.23 2.29
N VAL A 539 -1.26 -18.65 3.45
CA VAL A 539 -0.41 -17.45 3.59
C VAL A 539 1.08 -17.82 3.55
N LEU A 540 1.45 -19.02 4.02
CA LEU A 540 2.81 -19.55 3.97
C LEU A 540 3.33 -19.73 2.53
N ARG A 541 2.44 -19.95 1.55
CA ARG A 541 2.79 -19.93 0.11
C ARG A 541 3.29 -18.57 -0.38
N GLY A 542 3.04 -17.51 0.40
CA GLY A 542 3.55 -16.18 0.14
C GLY A 542 4.77 -15.83 0.98
N PHE A 543 5.59 -16.79 1.44
CA PHE A 543 6.87 -16.52 2.11
C PHE A 543 8.04 -16.83 1.19
N TYR A 544 9.11 -16.05 1.32
CA TYR A 544 10.37 -16.29 0.61
C TYR A 544 11.24 -17.38 1.24
N LEU A 545 10.93 -17.80 2.47
CA LEU A 545 11.66 -18.83 3.22
C LEU A 545 10.80 -20.03 3.48
N ASN A 546 11.44 -21.20 3.48
CA ASN A 546 10.83 -22.40 4.01
C ASN A 546 10.99 -22.41 5.54
N MET A 547 9.87 -22.23 6.24
CA MET A 547 9.84 -22.15 7.71
C MET A 547 10.38 -23.42 8.40
N GLU A 548 10.28 -24.59 7.78
CA GLU A 548 10.72 -25.86 8.39
C GLU A 548 12.23 -26.07 8.27
N THR A 549 12.86 -25.54 7.22
CA THR A 549 14.26 -25.85 6.88
C THR A 549 15.21 -24.67 7.07
N ASP A 550 14.72 -23.45 6.94
CA ASP A 550 15.58 -22.26 6.83
C ASP A 550 15.74 -21.51 8.16
N LEU A 551 14.89 -21.77 9.16
CA LEU A 551 14.86 -21.00 10.38
C LEU A 551 15.92 -21.44 11.41
N PRO A 552 16.47 -20.50 12.20
CA PRO A 552 17.49 -20.75 13.21
C PRO A 552 16.92 -21.28 14.55
N GLY A 553 15.81 -22.01 14.54
CA GLY A 553 15.16 -22.48 15.77
C GLY A 553 13.92 -23.36 15.53
N PRO A 554 13.37 -23.99 16.59
CA PRO A 554 12.27 -24.94 16.45
C PRO A 554 10.92 -24.26 16.19
N LEU A 555 10.08 -24.95 15.39
CA LEU A 555 8.67 -24.65 15.25
C LEU A 555 7.89 -25.36 16.35
N LEU A 556 7.31 -24.59 17.26
CA LEU A 556 6.59 -25.05 18.44
C LEU A 556 5.09 -24.79 18.24
N LYS A 557 4.25 -25.82 18.39
CA LYS A 557 2.81 -25.72 18.07
C LYS A 557 1.95 -25.58 19.31
N THR A 558 2.46 -26.00 20.47
CA THR A 558 1.73 -26.01 21.74
C THR A 558 2.49 -25.27 22.84
N ASN A 559 1.78 -24.90 23.92
CA ASN A 559 2.42 -24.32 25.10
C ASN A 559 3.36 -25.33 25.80
N ASP A 560 3.08 -26.64 25.71
CA ASP A 560 3.97 -27.69 26.21
C ASP A 560 5.31 -27.69 25.47
N ASP A 561 5.28 -27.55 24.14
CA ASP A 561 6.50 -27.46 23.32
C ASP A 561 7.34 -26.22 23.69
N VAL A 562 6.68 -25.08 23.95
CA VAL A 562 7.33 -23.83 24.38
C VAL A 562 8.00 -24.00 25.74
N LEU A 563 7.30 -24.55 26.72
CA LEU A 563 7.85 -24.76 28.06
C LEU A 563 8.99 -25.78 28.05
N ALA A 564 8.84 -26.89 27.33
CA ALA A 564 9.91 -27.89 27.20
C ALA A 564 11.18 -27.27 26.59
N ALA A 565 11.03 -26.43 25.56
CA ALA A 565 12.16 -25.72 24.96
C ALA A 565 12.81 -24.69 25.90
N LEU A 566 12.01 -24.02 26.75
CA LEU A 566 12.52 -23.05 27.72
C LEU A 566 13.26 -23.72 28.89
N HIS A 567 12.79 -24.88 29.35
CA HIS A 567 13.44 -25.66 30.42
C HIS A 567 14.82 -26.18 30.02
N ASP A 568 15.05 -26.45 28.72
CA ASP A 568 16.36 -26.90 28.20
C ASP A 568 16.81 -26.10 26.95
N LEU A 569 16.90 -24.78 27.12
CA LEU A 569 17.46 -23.90 26.08
C LEU A 569 18.88 -24.28 25.62
N PRO A 570 19.80 -24.77 26.49
CA PRO A 570 21.10 -25.25 26.04
C PRO A 570 21.00 -26.38 25.01
N ALA A 571 20.14 -27.38 25.22
CA ALA A 571 19.93 -28.46 24.25
C ALA A 571 19.35 -27.93 22.93
N VAL A 572 18.37 -27.02 22.99
CA VAL A 572 17.81 -26.37 21.79
C VAL A 572 18.91 -25.62 21.03
N THR A 573 19.74 -24.86 21.74
CA THR A 573 20.86 -24.10 21.14
C THR A 573 21.84 -25.03 20.43
N GLN A 574 22.20 -26.15 21.07
CA GLN A 574 23.10 -27.13 20.49
C GLN A 574 22.48 -27.81 19.26
N GLN A 575 21.22 -28.22 19.34
CA GLN A 575 20.49 -28.87 18.25
C GLN A 575 20.41 -27.97 17.01
N TYR A 576 20.15 -26.67 17.19
CA TYR A 576 19.96 -25.72 16.10
C TYR A 576 21.22 -24.94 15.71
N ALA A 577 22.38 -25.18 16.34
CA ALA A 577 23.62 -24.44 16.09
C ALA A 577 24.01 -24.37 14.60
N ALA A 578 23.91 -25.49 13.88
CA ALA A 578 24.24 -25.54 12.45
C ALA A 578 23.23 -24.76 11.58
N ALA A 579 21.94 -24.83 11.90
CA ALA A 579 20.91 -24.05 11.21
C ALA A 579 21.10 -22.55 11.47
N TYR A 580 21.40 -22.20 12.72
CA TYR A 580 21.70 -20.84 13.14
C TYR A 580 22.92 -20.28 12.40
N GLN A 581 24.01 -21.05 12.28
CA GLN A 581 25.19 -20.63 11.55
C GLN A 581 24.89 -20.34 10.08
N ARG A 582 24.15 -21.22 9.39
CA ARG A 582 23.73 -21.01 7.99
C ARG A 582 22.85 -19.76 7.86
N PHE A 583 21.91 -19.58 8.79
CA PHE A 583 21.05 -18.41 8.83
C PHE A 583 21.87 -17.12 9.00
N SER A 584 22.77 -17.11 9.99
CA SER A 584 23.61 -15.94 10.29
C SER A 584 24.52 -15.57 9.13
N GLN A 585 25.13 -16.55 8.46
CA GLN A 585 25.93 -16.33 7.24
C GLN A 585 25.09 -15.73 6.10
N ARG A 586 23.84 -16.15 5.95
CA ARG A 586 22.95 -15.68 4.88
C ARG A 586 22.38 -14.29 5.15
N PHE A 587 22.03 -13.97 6.40
CA PHE A 587 21.23 -12.78 6.72
C PHE A 587 21.92 -11.73 7.60
N ASN A 588 22.96 -12.10 8.35
CA ASN A 588 23.61 -11.21 9.33
C ASN A 588 25.07 -10.89 8.99
N ALA A 589 25.60 -11.39 7.87
CA ALA A 589 27.01 -11.21 7.51
C ALA A 589 27.47 -9.74 7.35
N TRP A 590 26.53 -8.82 7.11
CA TRP A 590 26.82 -7.39 6.97
C TRP A 590 26.63 -6.59 8.27
N GLU A 591 26.15 -7.23 9.34
CA GLU A 591 25.75 -6.57 10.59
C GLU A 591 26.91 -6.52 11.60
N ASP A 592 27.90 -5.70 11.28
CA ASP A 592 29.17 -5.55 12.02
C ASP A 592 29.23 -4.33 12.96
N GLY A 593 28.12 -3.59 13.12
CA GLY A 593 28.08 -2.37 13.95
C GLY A 593 28.44 -1.08 13.22
N HIS A 594 28.67 -1.13 11.91
CA HIS A 594 29.10 0.01 11.10
C HIS A 594 28.12 0.36 9.95
N ALA A 595 26.86 -0.09 10.02
CA ALA A 595 25.86 0.18 8.99
C ALA A 595 25.54 1.67 8.88
N SER A 596 25.37 2.37 10.02
CA SER A 596 25.15 3.83 10.03
C SER A 596 26.30 4.58 9.35
N GLN A 597 27.54 4.15 9.61
CA GLN A 597 28.74 4.74 9.00
C GLN A 597 28.76 4.54 7.49
N ARG A 598 28.53 3.30 7.02
CA ARG A 598 28.47 3.00 5.58
C ARG A 598 27.41 3.84 4.87
N VAL A 599 26.19 3.86 5.41
CA VAL A 599 25.08 4.65 4.85
C VAL A 599 25.43 6.14 4.83
N VAL A 600 26.00 6.67 5.92
CA VAL A 600 26.35 8.10 5.99
C VAL A 600 27.43 8.46 4.98
N ASN A 601 28.49 7.66 4.90
CA ASN A 601 29.61 7.88 3.99
C ASN A 601 29.17 7.85 2.52
N THR A 602 28.23 6.97 2.15
CA THR A 602 27.74 6.90 0.76
C THR A 602 26.69 7.98 0.48
N PHE A 603 25.67 8.13 1.33
CA PHE A 603 24.54 9.00 1.03
C PHE A 603 24.88 10.50 1.14
N PHE A 604 25.76 10.86 2.07
CA PHE A 604 26.18 12.25 2.32
C PHE A 604 27.58 12.58 1.79
N ALA A 605 28.21 11.69 1.00
CA ALA A 605 29.60 11.83 0.52
C ALA A 605 29.97 13.27 0.09
N ASP A 606 29.17 13.85 -0.81
CA ASP A 606 29.40 15.19 -1.36
C ASP A 606 29.48 16.29 -0.27
N GLU A 607 28.73 16.16 0.83
CA GLU A 607 28.67 17.17 1.89
C GLU A 607 29.68 16.90 3.02
N LEU A 608 30.30 15.72 3.05
CA LEU A 608 31.31 15.34 4.04
C LEU A 608 32.72 15.71 3.56
N HIS A 609 32.95 15.77 2.24
CA HIS A 609 34.26 16.09 1.64
C HIS A 609 34.46 17.58 1.27
N HIS A 610 33.42 18.41 1.44
CA HIS A 610 33.45 19.88 1.32
C HIS A 610 33.14 20.53 2.67
#